data_AF-A0A6M2CH89-F1
#
_entry.id   AF-A0A6M2CH89-F1
#
_cell.length_a   1.000
_cell.length_b   1.000
_cell.length_c   1.000
_cell.angle_alpha   90.00
_cell.angle_beta   90.00
_cell.angle_gamma   90.00
#
_symmetry.space_group_name_H-M   'P 1'
#
loop_
_entity.id
_entity.type
_entity.pdbx_description
1 polymer ?
#
loop_
_entity_poly.entity_id
_entity_poly.type
_entity_poly.pdbx_seq_one_letter_code
_entity_poly.pdbx_strand_id
1 'polypeptide(L)'
;GHYGRGLCVDQNGMFPASCQCNDYPDLTLNCKVKETVRAICATQDKVARINPDNSVSCDCPPHTKLIRGYCKPIACLNATLTCKDVCLMKDSHRDTRCCRNWDPDHCERTPRNGSFCPPGYIADLDTKECKHVCNTTHATDICDHGCTQLSEDKADYTCNCGPTQQLANDGISCVERTKCHEEDVIKCESEQKTCFYDNGKAVCRCRDNTLEINGTCIDSCTSTKQRECSVIFGKCKIINHYEACMCIEPLLWHPEEKKCFLEKTHKYVARFRVNDTSSPSAEYGVGECDDKHAMMEQAMQILYGASLTSIRMLQCFDEYKVELNFASEPPSVLLGKIRTCEHPNENGGCFFPPALNIVKDSVSEVREEDLCETYLTGNLGHMKGLYVCKKRENGRYALQCSEKYKSMSYFSQGMLDISICTEQKCELYCTGPERQCVEGKCVCHVNYFEDAEGVCVPHCSRKPCKNGGTCETGVRTSFYCSCPPYFTGPTCEVPFQAYADAQKKLSAVGVVLSVLIMFCVGAAAVVIRRIKNRNRAYEDL
;
A
#
# COMPACT_ATOMS: atom_id res chain seq x y z
N GLY A 1 -27.99 -7.45 7.02
CA GLY A 1 -28.81 -7.48 8.24
C GLY A 1 -29.67 -6.22 8.28
N HIS A 2 -30.93 -6.38 8.66
CA HIS A 2 -32.02 -5.40 8.77
C HIS A 2 -31.65 -3.92 9.03
N TYR A 3 -32.16 -3.00 8.21
CA TYR A 3 -33.07 -1.88 8.55
C TYR A 3 -33.55 -1.23 7.24
N GLY A 4 -34.86 -1.04 7.11
CA GLY A 4 -35.53 -0.61 5.87
C GLY A 4 -35.04 0.74 5.35
N ARG A 5 -34.37 0.72 4.21
CA ARG A 5 -34.16 1.90 3.36
C ARG A 5 -35.20 1.82 2.24
N GLY A 6 -35.95 2.89 2.01
CA GLY A 6 -36.87 2.97 0.88
C GLY A 6 -36.17 2.60 -0.43
N LEU A 7 -36.81 1.78 -1.26
CA LEU A 7 -36.31 1.38 -2.56
C LEU A 7 -36.36 2.59 -3.51
N CYS A 8 -35.19 3.16 -3.81
CA CYS A 8 -35.04 4.06 -4.94
C CYS A 8 -34.82 3.19 -6.18
N VAL A 9 -35.83 3.16 -7.05
CA VAL A 9 -35.78 2.33 -8.27
C VAL A 9 -35.21 3.19 -9.38
N ASP A 10 -33.99 2.88 -9.78
CA ASP A 10 -33.41 3.33 -11.05
C ASP A 10 -34.21 2.65 -12.18
N GLN A 11 -35.01 3.43 -12.89
CA GLN A 11 -35.38 3.08 -14.26
C GLN A 11 -34.56 3.95 -15.21
N ASN A 12 -33.43 3.38 -15.65
CA ASN A 12 -32.57 3.86 -16.71
C ASN A 12 -32.02 5.28 -16.50
N GLY A 13 -31.08 5.46 -15.58
CA GLY A 13 -29.85 6.29 -15.73
C GLY A 13 -29.94 7.73 -16.28
N MET A 14 -31.12 8.33 -16.45
CA MET A 14 -31.30 9.57 -17.22
C MET A 14 -32.18 10.62 -16.52
N PHE A 15 -32.75 10.32 -15.34
CA PHE A 15 -33.51 11.27 -14.50
C PHE A 15 -33.35 10.95 -12.99
N PRO A 16 -33.55 11.91 -12.06
CA PRO A 16 -33.32 11.69 -10.63
C PRO A 16 -34.19 10.56 -10.06
N ALA A 17 -33.57 9.68 -9.27
CA ALA A 17 -34.18 8.46 -8.73
C ALA A 17 -35.50 8.74 -7.98
N SER A 18 -36.56 8.00 -8.30
CA SER A 18 -37.82 8.02 -7.57
C SER A 18 -37.72 7.01 -6.41
N CYS A 19 -37.70 7.52 -5.18
CA CYS A 19 -37.75 6.68 -3.98
C CYS A 19 -39.21 6.34 -3.64
N GLN A 20 -39.51 5.04 -3.52
CA GLN A 20 -40.83 4.56 -3.14
C GLN A 20 -40.91 4.43 -1.61
N CYS A 21 -41.80 5.21 -0.98
CA CYS A 21 -42.03 5.20 0.48
C CYS A 21 -43.38 4.57 0.88
N ASN A 22 -43.97 3.72 0.02
CA ASN A 22 -45.32 3.15 0.23
C ASN A 22 -45.48 2.30 1.49
N ASP A 23 -44.39 1.81 2.06
CA ASP A 23 -44.40 0.99 3.28
C ASP A 23 -44.56 1.83 4.57
N TYR A 24 -44.52 3.16 4.48
CA TYR A 24 -44.67 4.07 5.62
C TYR A 24 -46.04 4.76 5.62
N PRO A 25 -46.88 4.56 6.66
CA PRO A 25 -48.26 5.04 6.67
C PRO A 25 -48.41 6.56 6.61
N ASP A 26 -47.37 7.31 7.00
CA ASP A 26 -47.40 8.77 7.11
C ASP A 26 -46.77 9.50 5.91
N LEU A 27 -46.23 8.76 4.93
CA LEU A 27 -45.56 9.30 3.75
C LEU A 27 -46.37 9.07 2.46
N THR A 28 -46.24 10.00 1.53
CA THR A 28 -46.73 9.88 0.15
C THR A 28 -45.81 9.00 -0.67
N LEU A 29 -46.27 8.61 -1.86
CA LEU A 29 -45.51 7.79 -2.81
C LEU A 29 -44.16 8.41 -3.21
N ASN A 30 -44.04 9.75 -3.12
CA ASN A 30 -42.82 10.52 -3.38
C ASN A 30 -42.04 10.87 -2.11
N CYS A 31 -42.19 10.10 -1.03
CA CYS A 31 -41.49 10.28 0.25
C CYS A 31 -41.68 11.67 0.89
N LYS A 32 -42.82 12.33 0.63
CA LYS A 32 -43.22 13.56 1.34
C LYS A 32 -44.24 13.23 2.41
N VAL A 33 -44.21 13.91 3.56
CA VAL A 33 -45.26 13.77 4.59
C VAL A 33 -46.66 14.01 4.01
N LYS A 34 -47.62 13.13 4.34
CA LYS A 34 -49.02 13.26 3.93
C LYS A 34 -49.64 14.54 4.50
N GLU A 35 -50.53 15.17 3.74
CA GLU A 35 -51.18 16.43 4.14
C GLU A 35 -52.04 16.27 5.40
N THR A 36 -52.64 15.09 5.60
CA THR A 36 -53.38 14.75 6.83
C THR A 36 -52.49 14.80 8.07
N VAL A 37 -51.25 14.30 7.97
CA VAL A 37 -50.28 14.30 9.08
C VAL A 37 -49.76 15.72 9.32
N ARG A 38 -49.51 16.50 8.25
CA ARG A 38 -49.17 17.94 8.38
C ARG A 38 -50.27 18.72 9.10
N ALA A 39 -51.53 18.49 8.75
CA ALA A 39 -52.66 19.14 9.39
C ALA A 39 -52.75 18.78 10.89
N ILE A 40 -52.51 17.51 11.25
CA ILE A 40 -52.47 17.06 12.66
C ILE A 40 -51.35 17.79 13.42
N CYS A 41 -50.13 17.82 12.90
CA CYS A 41 -49.03 18.56 13.55
C CYS A 41 -49.36 20.06 13.69
N ALA A 42 -49.96 20.66 12.67
CA ALA A 42 -50.33 22.08 12.68
C ALA A 42 -51.39 22.41 13.77
N THR A 43 -52.28 21.48 14.12
CA THR A 43 -53.21 21.68 15.26
C THR A 43 -52.50 21.83 16.61
N GLN A 44 -51.25 21.40 16.71
CA GLN A 44 -50.40 21.51 17.90
C GLN A 44 -49.33 22.60 17.79
N ASP A 45 -49.42 23.48 16.78
CA ASP A 45 -48.41 24.48 16.45
C ASP A 45 -47.01 23.87 16.17
N LYS A 46 -47.01 22.67 15.55
CA LYS A 46 -45.82 21.89 15.20
C LYS A 46 -45.71 21.67 13.70
N VAL A 47 -44.51 21.34 13.24
CA VAL A 47 -44.19 21.03 11.84
C VAL A 47 -43.82 19.55 11.72
N ALA A 48 -44.42 18.85 10.77
CA ALA A 48 -44.08 17.45 10.51
C ALA A 48 -42.67 17.33 9.87
N ARG A 49 -41.80 16.50 10.44
CA ARG A 49 -40.47 16.18 9.91
C ARG A 49 -40.31 14.69 9.71
N ILE A 50 -39.44 14.32 8.76
CA ILE A 50 -39.09 12.93 8.46
C ILE A 50 -37.78 12.62 9.18
N ASN A 51 -37.77 11.58 10.02
CA ASN A 51 -36.61 11.11 10.75
C ASN A 51 -35.70 10.25 9.86
N PRO A 52 -34.43 10.01 10.25
CA PRO A 52 -33.50 9.17 9.49
C PRO A 52 -33.97 7.72 9.26
N ASP A 53 -34.88 7.22 10.08
CA ASP A 53 -35.52 5.91 9.96
C ASP A 53 -36.82 5.91 9.11
N ASN A 54 -37.11 7.05 8.48
CA ASN A 54 -38.33 7.37 7.70
C ASN A 54 -39.63 7.42 8.51
N SER A 55 -39.58 7.41 9.85
CA SER A 55 -40.73 7.77 10.68
C SER A 55 -41.04 9.27 10.58
N VAL A 56 -42.29 9.67 10.83
CA VAL A 56 -42.69 11.08 10.83
C VAL A 56 -42.94 11.55 12.25
N SER A 57 -42.25 12.61 12.68
CA SER A 57 -42.47 13.29 13.97
C SER A 57 -43.10 14.66 13.79
N CYS A 58 -43.89 15.11 14.77
CA CYS A 58 -44.30 16.50 14.87
C CYS A 58 -43.31 17.25 15.75
N ASP A 59 -42.44 18.03 15.14
CA ASP A 59 -41.41 18.79 15.83
C ASP A 59 -41.79 20.26 15.95
N CYS A 60 -41.17 20.97 16.90
CA CYS A 60 -41.37 22.40 16.98
C CYS A 60 -40.82 23.12 15.73
N PRO A 61 -41.47 24.22 15.27
CA PRO A 61 -40.98 25.05 14.18
C PRO A 61 -39.53 25.54 14.41
N PRO A 62 -38.79 25.93 13.36
CA PRO A 62 -37.48 26.56 13.51
C PRO A 62 -37.49 27.70 14.53
N HIS A 63 -36.42 27.81 15.32
CA HIS A 63 -36.28 28.81 16.40
C HIS A 63 -37.30 28.70 17.55
N THR A 64 -37.94 27.54 17.70
CA THR A 64 -38.78 27.21 18.85
C THR A 64 -38.37 25.87 19.46
N LYS A 65 -38.57 25.68 20.77
CA LYS A 65 -38.26 24.43 21.49
C LYS A 65 -39.49 23.94 22.27
N LEU A 66 -39.66 22.62 22.35
CA LEU A 66 -40.73 22.01 23.14
C LEU A 66 -40.44 22.16 24.63
N ILE A 67 -41.18 23.03 25.32
CA ILE A 67 -41.02 23.29 26.75
C ILE A 67 -42.37 23.09 27.44
N ARG A 68 -42.45 22.09 28.33
CA ARG A 68 -43.69 21.70 29.06
C ARG A 68 -44.89 21.44 28.12
N GLY A 69 -44.64 20.79 26.98
CA GLY A 69 -45.67 20.39 26.02
C GLY A 69 -46.05 21.44 24.97
N TYR A 70 -45.50 22.65 25.04
CA TYR A 70 -45.77 23.74 24.08
C TYR A 70 -44.48 24.18 23.37
N CYS A 71 -44.56 24.52 22.09
CA CYS A 71 -43.44 25.12 21.37
C CYS A 71 -43.26 26.56 21.81
N LYS A 72 -42.15 26.85 22.50
CA LYS A 72 -41.82 28.20 22.95
C LYS A 72 -40.75 28.82 22.05
N PRO A 73 -40.84 30.13 21.74
CA PRO A 73 -39.77 30.84 21.05
C PRO A 73 -38.44 30.71 21.79
N ILE A 74 -37.36 30.46 21.04
CA ILE A 74 -35.97 30.47 21.52
C ILE A 74 -35.08 31.34 20.60
N ALA A 75 -35.68 32.15 19.72
CA ALA A 75 -34.96 32.95 18.74
C ALA A 75 -33.99 33.95 19.39
N CYS A 76 -34.36 34.56 20.53
CA CYS A 76 -33.47 35.45 21.27
C CYS A 76 -32.25 34.77 21.86
N LEU A 77 -32.32 33.46 21.94
CA LEU A 77 -31.29 32.64 22.51
C LEU A 77 -30.28 32.20 21.44
N ASN A 78 -30.58 32.33 20.15
CA ASN A 78 -29.67 31.98 19.08
C ASN A 78 -28.86 33.22 18.66
N ALA A 79 -27.56 33.22 19.02
CA ALA A 79 -26.64 34.32 18.75
C ALA A 79 -26.36 34.56 17.25
N THR A 80 -26.66 33.59 16.39
CA THR A 80 -26.49 33.74 14.92
C THR A 80 -27.56 34.61 14.28
N LEU A 81 -28.65 34.91 15.00
CA LEU A 81 -29.75 35.73 14.50
C LEU A 81 -29.54 37.21 14.79
N THR A 82 -30.10 38.06 13.96
CA THR A 82 -30.21 39.50 14.21
C THR A 82 -31.60 39.87 14.73
N CYS A 83 -31.75 41.04 15.36
CA CYS A 83 -33.08 41.53 15.73
C CYS A 83 -34.00 41.76 14.53
N LYS A 84 -33.44 42.01 13.33
CA LYS A 84 -34.20 42.05 12.08
C LYS A 84 -34.82 40.68 11.79
N ASP A 85 -34.03 39.61 11.92
CA ASP A 85 -34.50 38.24 11.68
C ASP A 85 -35.59 37.83 12.68
N VAL A 86 -35.39 38.14 13.97
CA VAL A 86 -36.39 37.87 15.02
C VAL A 86 -37.69 38.66 14.77
N CYS A 87 -37.59 39.92 14.33
CA CYS A 87 -38.76 40.74 14.02
C CYS A 87 -39.59 40.18 12.86
N LEU A 88 -38.92 39.68 11.81
CA LEU A 88 -39.57 39.10 10.63
C LEU A 88 -40.27 37.76 10.90
N MET A 89 -40.09 37.15 12.08
CA MET A 89 -40.80 35.92 12.46
C MET A 89 -42.29 36.18 12.69
N LYS A 90 -43.13 35.16 12.46
CA LYS A 90 -44.56 35.16 12.78
C LYS A 90 -44.75 35.48 14.27
N ASP A 91 -45.77 36.28 14.61
CA ASP A 91 -45.98 36.77 15.98
C ASP A 91 -46.04 35.66 17.04
N SER A 92 -46.60 34.48 16.71
CA SER A 92 -46.65 33.31 17.61
C SER A 92 -45.28 32.70 17.93
N HIS A 93 -44.26 32.99 17.12
CA HIS A 93 -42.90 32.46 17.25
C HIS A 93 -41.87 33.54 17.57
N ARG A 94 -42.28 34.80 17.70
CA ARG A 94 -41.40 35.91 18.03
C ARG A 94 -40.99 35.83 19.50
N ASP A 95 -39.69 35.83 19.76
CA ASP A 95 -39.15 35.84 21.11
C ASP A 95 -39.02 37.28 21.61
N THR A 96 -39.73 37.62 22.70
CA THR A 96 -39.82 38.99 23.24
C THR A 96 -38.82 39.27 24.37
N ARG A 97 -37.94 38.31 24.67
CA ARG A 97 -36.92 38.45 25.72
C ARG A 97 -35.73 39.31 25.31
N CYS A 98 -35.51 39.47 24.00
CA CYS A 98 -34.55 40.35 23.35
C CYS A 98 -35.30 41.27 22.36
N CYS A 99 -34.61 42.22 21.73
CA CYS A 99 -35.18 43.07 20.68
C CYS A 99 -36.46 43.85 21.07
N ARG A 100 -36.70 44.10 22.37
CA ARG A 100 -37.97 44.62 22.92
C ARG A 100 -38.44 45.98 22.36
N ASN A 101 -37.55 46.76 21.76
CA ASN A 101 -37.85 48.08 21.23
C ASN A 101 -37.90 48.11 19.68
N TRP A 102 -37.89 46.95 19.04
CA TRP A 102 -38.05 46.85 17.59
C TRP A 102 -39.52 47.02 17.21
N ASP A 103 -39.79 47.85 16.20
CA ASP A 103 -41.14 48.04 15.66
C ASP A 103 -41.56 46.75 14.91
N PRO A 104 -42.60 46.04 15.37
CA PRO A 104 -43.03 44.78 14.77
C PRO A 104 -43.58 44.93 13.35
N ASP A 105 -44.10 46.11 12.99
CA ASP A 105 -44.67 46.39 11.67
C ASP A 105 -43.61 46.94 10.70
N HIS A 106 -42.47 47.40 11.22
CA HIS A 106 -41.38 47.99 10.44
C HIS A 106 -40.00 47.47 10.87
N CYS A 107 -39.76 46.17 10.63
CA CYS A 107 -38.51 45.50 11.01
C CYS A 107 -37.23 46.06 10.37
N GLU A 108 -37.33 46.91 9.35
CA GLU A 108 -36.20 47.63 8.72
C GLU A 108 -35.68 48.79 9.57
N ARG A 109 -36.47 49.31 10.52
CA ARG A 109 -36.11 50.47 11.34
C ARG A 109 -35.35 50.05 12.60
N THR A 110 -34.05 50.33 12.63
CA THR A 110 -33.23 50.05 13.81
C THR A 110 -33.54 51.05 14.95
N PRO A 111 -33.86 50.59 16.17
CA PRO A 111 -34.04 51.45 17.34
C PRO A 111 -32.73 52.15 17.76
N ARG A 112 -32.81 53.11 18.70
CA ARG A 112 -31.62 53.78 19.24
C ARG A 112 -30.65 52.77 19.87
N ASN A 113 -29.35 52.96 19.64
CA ASN A 113 -28.31 52.08 20.15
C ASN A 113 -28.37 52.00 21.70
N GLY A 114 -28.25 50.80 22.26
CA GLY A 114 -28.38 50.55 23.70
C GLY A 114 -29.82 50.47 24.24
N SER A 115 -30.85 50.60 23.39
CA SER A 115 -32.25 50.44 23.81
C SER A 115 -32.76 48.99 23.74
N PHE A 116 -32.00 48.05 23.20
CA PHE A 116 -32.41 46.66 23.06
C PHE A 116 -31.23 45.73 23.31
N CYS A 117 -31.53 44.50 23.72
CA CYS A 117 -30.54 43.43 23.77
C CYS A 117 -30.56 42.67 22.46
N PRO A 118 -29.40 42.44 21.82
CA PRO A 118 -29.31 41.59 20.64
C PRO A 118 -29.52 40.12 21.01
N PRO A 119 -29.86 39.24 20.05
CA PRO A 119 -29.88 37.80 20.27
C PRO A 119 -28.56 37.29 20.87
N GLY A 120 -28.64 36.31 21.78
CA GLY A 120 -27.54 35.90 22.66
C GLY A 120 -27.48 36.67 23.99
N TYR A 121 -28.25 37.75 24.13
CA TYR A 121 -28.44 38.48 25.38
C TYR A 121 -29.93 38.66 25.70
N ILE A 122 -30.27 38.58 26.98
CA ILE A 122 -31.64 38.80 27.50
C ILE A 122 -31.64 40.05 28.36
N ALA A 123 -32.67 40.88 28.19
CA ALA A 123 -32.88 42.05 29.03
C ALA A 123 -33.35 41.64 30.42
N ASP A 124 -32.54 41.94 31.44
CA ASP A 124 -32.94 41.83 32.84
C ASP A 124 -34.14 42.75 33.12
N LEU A 125 -35.18 42.20 33.74
CA LEU A 125 -36.44 42.92 33.97
C LEU A 125 -36.29 44.02 35.03
N ASP A 126 -35.33 43.88 35.95
CA ASP A 126 -35.14 44.79 37.08
C ASP A 126 -34.08 45.86 36.77
N THR A 127 -32.95 45.47 36.17
CA THR A 127 -31.83 46.40 35.90
C THR A 127 -31.86 47.03 34.52
N LYS A 128 -32.68 46.49 33.59
CA LYS A 128 -32.68 46.82 32.15
C LYS A 128 -31.33 46.60 31.45
N GLU A 129 -30.39 45.91 32.09
CA GLU A 129 -29.11 45.54 31.50
C GLU A 129 -29.24 44.26 30.68
N CYS A 130 -28.42 44.14 29.64
CA CYS A 130 -28.35 42.95 28.82
C CYS A 130 -27.42 41.91 29.47
N LYS A 131 -27.99 40.79 29.92
CA LYS A 131 -27.21 39.66 30.45
C LYS A 131 -27.05 38.60 29.38
N HIS A 132 -25.83 38.06 29.26
CA HIS A 132 -25.55 36.96 28.33
C HIS A 132 -26.39 35.74 28.69
N VAL A 133 -26.98 35.07 27.70
CA VAL A 133 -27.96 33.99 27.87
C VAL A 133 -27.47 32.88 28.81
N CYS A 134 -26.20 32.48 28.72
CA CYS A 134 -25.61 31.44 29.59
C CYS A 134 -25.55 31.82 31.07
N ASN A 135 -25.58 33.11 31.39
CA ASN A 135 -25.53 33.63 32.76
C ASN A 135 -26.94 33.96 33.29
N THR A 136 -27.98 33.52 32.59
CA THR A 136 -29.37 33.70 33.00
C THR A 136 -30.02 32.36 33.33
N THR A 137 -31.16 32.39 34.01
CA THR A 137 -31.99 31.21 34.28
C THR A 137 -32.60 30.60 33.02
N HIS A 138 -32.48 31.25 31.86
CA HIS A 138 -32.97 30.77 30.57
C HIS A 138 -31.94 29.95 29.79
N ALA A 139 -30.72 29.75 30.30
CA ALA A 139 -29.71 28.91 29.65
C ALA A 139 -30.20 27.47 29.42
N THR A 140 -30.96 26.93 30.37
CA THR A 140 -31.54 25.58 30.30
C THR A 140 -32.77 25.48 29.40
N ASP A 141 -33.37 26.62 29.00
CA ASP A 141 -34.42 26.63 27.98
C ASP A 141 -33.86 26.28 26.59
N ILE A 142 -32.53 26.27 26.42
CA ILE A 142 -31.83 26.04 25.14
C ILE A 142 -30.99 24.79 25.24
N CYS A 143 -30.10 24.76 26.22
CA CYS A 143 -29.11 23.72 26.40
C CYS A 143 -29.48 22.92 27.64
N ASP A 144 -29.83 21.66 27.46
CA ASP A 144 -30.35 20.84 28.55
C ASP A 144 -29.35 20.68 29.71
N HIS A 145 -28.04 20.80 29.44
CA HIS A 145 -26.96 20.78 30.43
C HIS A 145 -26.24 22.13 30.60
N GLY A 146 -26.91 23.24 30.27
CA GLY A 146 -26.34 24.58 30.32
C GLY A 146 -25.41 24.89 29.16
N CYS A 147 -24.84 26.09 29.14
CA CYS A 147 -23.96 26.55 28.06
C CYS A 147 -22.73 27.29 28.55
N THR A 148 -21.73 27.32 27.69
CA THR A 148 -20.45 27.97 27.93
C THR A 148 -20.27 29.09 26.92
N GLN A 149 -20.05 30.32 27.41
CA GLN A 149 -19.77 31.48 26.56
C GLN A 149 -18.37 31.34 25.95
N LEU A 150 -18.24 31.56 24.63
CA LEU A 150 -16.96 31.39 23.93
C LEU A 150 -16.02 32.60 24.07
N SER A 151 -16.57 33.78 24.37
CA SER A 151 -15.81 35.02 24.60
C SER A 151 -16.66 36.03 25.38
N GLU A 152 -16.06 36.75 26.34
CA GLU A 152 -16.75 37.70 27.22
C GLU A 152 -17.52 38.81 26.45
N ASP A 153 -17.01 39.22 25.29
CA ASP A 153 -17.56 40.32 24.48
C ASP A 153 -18.45 39.86 23.30
N LYS A 154 -18.66 38.55 23.14
CA LYS A 154 -19.47 38.00 22.03
C LYS A 154 -20.71 37.28 22.54
N ALA A 155 -21.74 37.32 21.72
CA ALA A 155 -22.98 36.56 21.89
C ALA A 155 -22.79 35.04 21.73
N ASP A 156 -21.66 34.60 21.18
CA ASP A 156 -21.41 33.21 20.82
C ASP A 156 -21.25 32.31 22.07
N TYR A 157 -21.91 31.15 22.04
CA TYR A 157 -21.83 30.14 23.08
C TYR A 157 -21.91 28.73 22.49
N THR A 158 -21.55 27.73 23.29
CA THR A 158 -21.77 26.32 22.99
C THR A 158 -22.64 25.68 24.06
N CYS A 159 -23.61 24.85 23.66
CA CYS A 159 -24.35 24.02 24.60
C CYS A 159 -23.44 22.90 25.12
N ASN A 160 -23.58 22.58 26.41
CA ASN A 160 -22.95 21.42 27.01
C ASN A 160 -23.91 20.23 26.86
N CYS A 161 -23.35 19.03 26.62
CA CYS A 161 -24.12 17.78 26.52
C CYS A 161 -23.77 16.81 27.64
N GLY A 162 -24.66 15.86 27.90
CA GLY A 162 -24.43 14.80 28.87
C GLY A 162 -23.24 13.88 28.49
N PRO A 163 -22.78 13.03 29.42
CA PRO A 163 -21.57 12.20 29.22
C PRO A 163 -21.66 11.21 28.05
N THR A 164 -22.87 10.78 27.65
CA THR A 164 -23.10 9.87 26.51
C THR A 164 -23.48 10.58 25.22
N GLN A 165 -23.56 11.91 25.24
CA GLN A 165 -24.12 12.70 24.15
C GLN A 165 -23.07 13.60 23.51
N GLN A 166 -23.39 14.12 22.33
CA GLN A 166 -22.60 15.09 21.58
C GLN A 166 -23.51 16.17 20.99
N LEU A 167 -22.95 17.34 20.71
CA LEU A 167 -23.69 18.43 20.09
C LEU A 167 -24.05 18.06 18.64
N ALA A 168 -25.32 18.23 18.29
CA ALA A 168 -25.81 18.05 16.93
C ALA A 168 -25.36 19.23 16.04
N ASN A 169 -25.49 19.05 14.73
CA ASN A 169 -25.10 20.07 13.74
C ASN A 169 -25.88 21.39 13.86
N ASP A 170 -27.02 21.39 14.55
CA ASP A 170 -27.78 22.61 14.84
C ASP A 170 -27.14 23.49 15.93
N GLY A 171 -26.06 23.00 16.57
CA GLY A 171 -25.29 23.71 17.60
C GLY A 171 -26.00 23.81 18.95
N ILE A 172 -27.17 23.18 19.12
CA ILE A 172 -28.03 23.36 20.29
C ILE A 172 -28.54 22.03 20.85
N SER A 173 -28.85 21.05 20.00
CA SER A 173 -29.40 19.77 20.42
C SER A 173 -28.30 18.79 20.81
N CYS A 174 -28.53 18.00 21.86
CA CYS A 174 -27.65 16.89 22.21
C CYS A 174 -28.19 15.58 21.62
N VAL A 175 -27.34 14.86 20.88
CA VAL A 175 -27.65 13.53 20.31
C VAL A 175 -26.75 12.47 20.93
N GLU A 176 -27.21 11.22 20.98
CA GLU A 176 -26.39 10.11 21.46
C GLU A 176 -25.13 9.92 20.59
N ARG A 177 -24.02 9.61 21.24
CA ARG A 177 -22.76 9.29 20.55
C ARG A 177 -22.93 8.01 19.73
N THR A 178 -22.35 8.01 18.52
CA THR A 178 -22.37 6.86 17.61
C THR A 178 -20.97 6.41 17.17
N LYS A 179 -19.94 7.16 17.57
CA LYS A 179 -18.53 6.92 17.24
C LYS A 179 -17.65 7.29 18.42
N CYS A 180 -16.41 6.80 18.42
CA CYS A 180 -15.40 7.21 19.38
C CYS A 180 -15.07 8.70 19.23
N HIS A 181 -14.90 9.39 20.36
CA HIS A 181 -14.45 10.77 20.38
C HIS A 181 -12.91 10.84 20.41
N GLU A 182 -12.34 12.01 20.16
CA GLU A 182 -10.90 12.23 20.11
C GLU A 182 -10.19 11.77 21.40
N GLU A 183 -10.79 12.04 22.56
CA GLU A 183 -10.27 11.59 23.86
C GLU A 183 -10.22 10.06 23.99
N ASP A 184 -11.24 9.35 23.49
CA ASP A 184 -11.29 7.89 23.50
C ASP A 184 -10.27 7.30 22.53
N VAL A 185 -10.08 7.96 21.38
CA VAL A 185 -9.07 7.58 20.37
C VAL A 185 -7.67 7.73 20.97
N ILE A 186 -7.34 8.88 21.54
CA ILE A 186 -6.04 9.14 22.18
C ILE A 186 -5.78 8.13 23.29
N LYS A 187 -6.81 7.82 24.11
CA LYS A 187 -6.71 6.83 25.18
C LYS A 187 -6.38 5.44 24.62
N CYS A 188 -7.10 4.98 23.60
CA CYS A 188 -6.84 3.67 23.00
C CYS A 188 -5.47 3.62 22.30
N GLU A 189 -5.07 4.70 21.63
CA GLU A 189 -3.76 4.79 20.98
C GLU A 189 -2.60 4.70 21.96
N SER A 190 -2.75 5.27 23.16
CA SER A 190 -1.75 5.13 24.24
C SER A 190 -1.52 3.68 24.67
N GLU A 191 -2.50 2.79 24.43
CA GLU A 191 -2.44 1.35 24.68
C GLU A 191 -2.14 0.53 23.40
N GLN A 192 -1.75 1.18 22.30
CA GLN A 192 -1.55 0.56 20.97
C GLN A 192 -2.80 -0.14 20.42
N LYS A 193 -3.99 0.32 20.82
CA LYS A 193 -5.30 -0.22 20.46
C LYS A 193 -6.07 0.78 19.60
N THR A 194 -7.02 0.27 18.83
CA THR A 194 -7.98 1.09 18.06
C THR A 194 -9.27 1.22 18.85
N CYS A 195 -9.88 2.41 18.82
CA CYS A 195 -11.15 2.66 19.46
C CYS A 195 -12.32 2.18 18.59
N PHE A 196 -13.22 1.41 19.19
CA PHE A 196 -14.49 0.99 18.62
C PHE A 196 -15.63 1.47 19.50
N TYR A 197 -16.74 1.93 18.91
CA TYR A 197 -17.92 2.36 19.66
C TYR A 197 -18.97 1.25 19.62
N ASP A 198 -19.22 0.62 20.76
CA ASP A 198 -20.07 -0.57 20.87
C ASP A 198 -21.02 -0.42 22.06
N ASN A 199 -22.33 -0.61 21.82
CA ASN A 199 -23.39 -0.49 22.83
C ASN A 199 -23.34 0.79 23.70
N GLY A 200 -23.11 1.95 23.09
CA GLY A 200 -23.08 3.24 23.79
C GLY A 200 -21.79 3.51 24.57
N LYS A 201 -20.73 2.72 24.36
CA LYS A 201 -19.44 2.88 25.04
C LYS A 201 -18.27 2.77 24.07
N ALA A 202 -17.26 3.61 24.27
CA ALA A 202 -15.96 3.47 23.62
C ALA A 202 -15.18 2.29 24.23
N VAL A 203 -14.72 1.38 23.37
CA VAL A 203 -14.00 0.16 23.72
C VAL A 203 -12.70 0.10 22.90
N CYS A 204 -11.56 -0.02 23.57
CA CYS A 204 -10.26 -0.20 22.93
C CYS A 204 -10.04 -1.68 22.59
N ARG A 205 -9.75 -2.00 21.33
CA ARG A 205 -9.39 -3.36 20.88
C ARG A 205 -8.12 -3.33 20.05
N CYS A 206 -7.39 -4.45 20.01
CA CYS A 206 -6.20 -4.55 19.17
C CYS A 206 -6.53 -4.30 17.69
N ARG A 207 -5.56 -3.75 16.95
CA ARG A 207 -5.70 -3.47 15.51
C ARG A 207 -5.97 -4.75 14.71
N ASP A 208 -6.56 -4.61 13.54
CA ASP A 208 -6.69 -5.72 12.60
C ASP A 208 -5.30 -6.34 12.31
N ASN A 209 -5.25 -7.66 12.19
CA ASN A 209 -4.03 -8.46 12.02
C ASN A 209 -3.04 -8.42 13.20
N THR A 210 -3.51 -8.08 14.41
CA THR A 210 -2.75 -8.24 15.67
C THR A 210 -3.49 -9.17 16.63
N LEU A 211 -2.76 -9.84 17.53
CA LEU A 211 -3.30 -10.82 18.48
C LEU A 211 -3.15 -10.29 19.90
N GLU A 212 -4.21 -10.34 20.70
CA GLU A 212 -4.14 -9.95 22.11
C GLU A 212 -3.69 -11.15 22.96
N ILE A 213 -2.56 -11.02 23.65
CA ILE A 213 -2.07 -12.00 24.62
C ILE A 213 -1.83 -11.27 25.95
N ASN A 214 -2.56 -11.67 27.00
CA ASN A 214 -2.45 -11.10 28.35
C ASN A 214 -2.61 -9.56 28.39
N GLY A 215 -3.48 -9.00 27.55
CA GLY A 215 -3.73 -7.56 27.46
C GLY A 215 -2.78 -6.79 26.54
N THR A 216 -1.75 -7.44 26.00
CA THR A 216 -0.79 -6.86 25.05
C THR A 216 -1.12 -7.30 23.63
N CYS A 217 -1.16 -6.35 22.70
CA CYS A 217 -1.29 -6.65 21.28
C CYS A 217 0.08 -7.03 20.70
N ILE A 218 0.20 -8.20 20.09
CA ILE A 218 1.38 -8.62 19.35
C ILE A 218 1.06 -8.65 17.85
N ASP A 219 2.05 -8.29 17.04
CA ASP A 219 1.97 -8.23 15.57
C ASP A 219 2.69 -9.40 14.89
N SER A 220 3.27 -10.30 15.69
CA SER A 220 4.06 -11.43 15.25
C SER A 220 3.61 -12.71 15.94
N CYS A 221 3.74 -13.83 15.23
CA CYS A 221 3.35 -15.12 15.78
C CYS A 221 4.24 -15.56 16.93
N THR A 222 3.65 -16.30 17.87
CA THR A 222 4.30 -17.01 18.95
C THR A 222 5.32 -18.02 18.42
N SER A 223 6.37 -18.28 19.20
CA SER A 223 7.43 -19.23 18.84
C SER A 223 6.92 -20.66 18.65
N THR A 224 5.82 -21.02 19.31
CA THR A 224 5.14 -22.31 19.13
C THR A 224 4.49 -22.37 17.75
N LYS A 225 3.72 -21.33 17.37
CA LYS A 225 3.06 -21.31 16.07
C LYS A 225 4.05 -21.16 14.92
N GLN A 226 5.10 -20.37 15.09
CA GLN A 226 6.19 -20.27 14.11
C GLN A 226 6.83 -21.63 13.80
N ARG A 227 7.08 -22.46 14.84
CA ARG A 227 7.60 -23.82 14.64
C ARG A 227 6.59 -24.73 13.93
N GLU A 228 5.31 -24.61 14.24
CA GLU A 228 4.27 -25.36 13.55
C GLU A 228 4.19 -25.01 12.05
N CYS A 229 4.34 -23.73 11.70
CA CYS A 229 4.28 -23.27 10.31
C CYS A 229 5.63 -23.41 9.57
N SER A 230 6.69 -23.91 10.22
CA SER A 230 8.05 -24.00 9.67
C SER A 230 8.22 -25.16 8.70
N VAL A 231 7.50 -25.10 7.58
CA VAL A 231 7.64 -26.00 6.43
C VAL A 231 8.21 -25.23 5.24
N ILE A 232 8.63 -25.95 4.19
CA ILE A 232 9.09 -25.31 2.94
C ILE A 232 7.96 -24.40 2.44
N PHE A 233 8.28 -23.12 2.24
CA PHE A 233 7.34 -22.07 1.82
C PHE A 233 6.23 -21.69 2.82
N GLY A 234 6.24 -22.26 4.02
CA GLY A 234 5.32 -21.90 5.10
C GLY A 234 5.76 -20.63 5.83
N LYS A 235 4.78 -19.80 6.21
CA LYS A 235 4.95 -18.63 7.07
C LYS A 235 3.79 -18.54 8.05
N CYS A 236 4.05 -17.94 9.20
CA CYS A 236 2.99 -17.61 10.15
C CYS A 236 2.62 -16.13 10.01
N LYS A 237 1.33 -15.83 10.01
CA LYS A 237 0.83 -14.47 10.25
C LYS A 237 -0.38 -14.49 11.17
N ILE A 238 -0.72 -13.32 11.69
CA ILE A 238 -1.97 -13.10 12.41
C ILE A 238 -3.02 -12.59 11.42
N ILE A 239 -4.14 -13.30 11.30
CA ILE A 239 -5.31 -12.90 10.49
C ILE A 239 -6.53 -12.89 11.41
N ASN A 240 -7.33 -11.83 11.37
CA ASN A 240 -8.56 -11.70 12.17
C ASN A 240 -8.34 -12.01 13.66
N HIS A 241 -7.22 -11.57 14.22
CA HIS A 241 -6.81 -11.84 15.60
C HIS A 241 -6.53 -13.31 15.95
N TYR A 242 -6.21 -14.15 14.96
CA TYR A 242 -5.77 -15.53 15.17
C TYR A 242 -4.45 -15.81 14.45
N GLU A 243 -3.60 -16.64 15.04
CA GLU A 243 -2.38 -17.08 14.37
C GLU A 243 -2.71 -18.15 13.32
N ALA A 244 -2.36 -17.89 12.08
CA ALA A 244 -2.61 -18.77 10.95
C ALA A 244 -1.28 -19.15 10.26
N CYS A 245 -1.13 -20.43 9.97
CA CYS A 245 -0.12 -20.89 9.02
C CYS A 245 -0.64 -20.66 7.62
N MET A 246 0.19 -20.05 6.79
CA MET A 246 -0.10 -19.81 5.38
C MET A 246 1.14 -20.08 4.56
N CYS A 247 0.98 -20.21 3.26
CA CYS A 247 2.09 -20.38 2.36
C CYS A 247 2.49 -19.05 1.72
N ILE A 248 3.70 -18.98 1.19
CA ILE A 248 4.01 -17.94 0.20
C ILE A 248 3.13 -18.18 -1.03
N GLU A 249 2.62 -17.10 -1.59
CA GLU A 249 1.83 -17.20 -2.82
C GLU A 249 2.73 -17.68 -3.97
N PRO A 250 2.19 -18.48 -4.91
CA PRO A 250 0.79 -18.92 -5.05
C PRO A 250 0.46 -20.26 -4.38
N LEU A 251 1.32 -20.76 -3.50
CA LEU A 251 1.08 -22.04 -2.81
C LEU A 251 -0.07 -21.89 -1.80
N LEU A 252 -0.82 -22.97 -1.61
CA LEU A 252 -1.91 -23.02 -0.64
C LEU A 252 -1.53 -23.88 0.56
N TRP A 253 -2.01 -23.48 1.73
CA TRP A 253 -1.79 -24.21 2.98
C TRP A 253 -2.80 -25.36 3.09
N HIS A 254 -2.32 -26.59 3.22
CA HIS A 254 -3.16 -27.74 3.51
C HIS A 254 -3.24 -27.95 5.04
N PRO A 255 -4.39 -27.71 5.70
CA PRO A 255 -4.47 -27.71 7.16
C PRO A 255 -4.20 -29.08 7.80
N GLU A 256 -4.68 -30.16 7.20
CA GLU A 256 -4.51 -31.52 7.75
C GLU A 256 -3.07 -32.03 7.60
N GLU A 257 -2.51 -31.93 6.38
CA GLU A 257 -1.15 -32.36 6.08
C GLU A 257 -0.06 -31.37 6.51
N LYS A 258 -0.44 -30.17 7.00
CA LYS A 258 0.45 -29.09 7.43
C LYS A 258 1.56 -28.79 6.42
N LYS A 259 1.21 -28.71 5.15
CA LYS A 259 2.18 -28.50 4.06
C LYS A 259 1.67 -27.48 3.06
N CYS A 260 2.59 -26.85 2.35
CA CYS A 260 2.27 -26.02 1.20
C CYS A 260 2.14 -26.89 -0.05
N PHE A 261 1.13 -26.63 -0.87
CA PHE A 261 0.96 -27.33 -2.13
C PHE A 261 0.62 -26.37 -3.26
N LEU A 262 1.03 -26.74 -4.47
CA LEU A 262 0.70 -25.99 -5.67
C LEU A 262 -0.52 -26.63 -6.32
N GLU A 263 -1.65 -25.94 -6.30
CA GLU A 263 -2.83 -26.40 -7.02
C GLU A 263 -2.59 -26.46 -8.52
N LYS A 264 -3.32 -27.35 -9.20
CA LYS A 264 -3.33 -27.40 -10.66
C LYS A 264 -4.11 -26.21 -11.18
N THR A 265 -3.41 -25.11 -11.39
CA THR A 265 -3.95 -23.87 -11.95
C THR A 265 -3.03 -23.39 -13.06
N HIS A 266 -3.62 -22.95 -14.16
CA HIS A 266 -2.89 -22.29 -15.23
C HIS A 266 -3.02 -20.78 -15.03
N LYS A 267 -1.89 -20.13 -14.80
CA LYS A 267 -1.81 -18.72 -14.43
C LYS A 267 -1.33 -17.90 -15.62
N TYR A 268 -2.11 -16.89 -15.98
CA TYR A 268 -1.80 -15.98 -17.09
C TYR A 268 -1.83 -14.54 -16.59
N VAL A 269 -0.97 -13.69 -17.14
CA VAL A 269 -0.96 -12.27 -16.79
C VAL A 269 -1.38 -11.44 -17.99
N ALA A 270 -2.48 -10.70 -17.85
CA ALA A 270 -2.90 -9.69 -18.80
C ALA A 270 -2.43 -8.30 -18.34
N ARG A 271 -1.83 -7.53 -19.25
CA ARG A 271 -1.43 -6.13 -19.00
C ARG A 271 -2.06 -5.20 -20.02
N PHE A 272 -2.68 -4.13 -19.54
CA PHE A 272 -3.43 -3.19 -20.37
C PHE A 272 -3.62 -1.85 -19.66
N ARG A 273 -4.02 -0.80 -20.40
CA ARG A 273 -4.33 0.52 -19.83
C ARG A 273 -5.83 0.79 -19.89
N VAL A 274 -6.39 1.44 -18.87
CA VAL A 274 -7.81 1.80 -18.79
C VAL A 274 -7.95 3.31 -18.89
N ASN A 275 -8.95 3.79 -19.62
CA ASN A 275 -9.23 5.23 -19.74
C ASN A 275 -10.07 5.68 -18.53
N ASP A 276 -9.42 5.90 -17.38
CA ASP A 276 -10.08 6.25 -16.13
C ASP A 276 -9.69 7.67 -15.70
N THR A 277 -10.65 8.60 -15.70
CA THR A 277 -10.45 9.99 -15.27
C THR A 277 -10.43 10.15 -13.75
N SER A 278 -10.65 9.07 -12.99
CA SER A 278 -10.72 9.08 -11.52
C SER A 278 -9.46 8.54 -10.83
N SER A 279 -8.36 8.32 -11.55
CA SER A 279 -7.15 7.73 -10.96
C SER A 279 -6.49 8.68 -9.95
N PRO A 280 -6.38 8.32 -8.66
CA PRO A 280 -5.67 9.11 -7.68
C PRO A 280 -4.18 9.18 -8.03
N SER A 281 -3.54 10.30 -7.69
CA SER A 281 -2.09 10.47 -7.75
C SER A 281 -1.39 9.38 -6.93
N ALA A 282 -0.26 8.88 -7.44
CA ALA A 282 0.55 7.74 -6.97
C ALA A 282 1.17 7.87 -5.55
N GLU A 283 0.59 8.66 -4.65
CA GLU A 283 1.19 9.05 -3.37
C GLU A 283 0.64 8.29 -2.15
N TYR A 284 -0.45 7.52 -2.29
CA TYR A 284 -1.02 6.69 -1.20
C TYR A 284 -1.30 5.26 -1.67
N GLY A 285 -0.85 4.26 -0.89
CA GLY A 285 -0.52 2.92 -1.40
C GLY A 285 -1.59 1.83 -1.29
N VAL A 286 -1.44 0.82 -2.16
CA VAL A 286 -1.77 -0.63 -2.09
C VAL A 286 -3.20 -1.06 -1.68
N GLY A 287 -4.04 -0.22 -1.09
CA GLY A 287 -5.43 -0.54 -0.69
C GLY A 287 -6.53 -0.06 -1.66
N GLU A 288 -6.21 0.77 -2.66
CA GLU A 288 -7.21 1.39 -3.55
C GLU A 288 -7.64 0.53 -4.75
N CYS A 289 -7.07 -0.66 -4.90
CA CYS A 289 -7.50 -1.58 -5.97
C CYS A 289 -8.80 -2.32 -5.60
N ASP A 290 -9.22 -2.38 -4.34
CA ASP A 290 -10.38 -3.17 -3.90
C ASP A 290 -11.69 -2.68 -4.54
N ASP A 291 -11.90 -1.37 -4.64
CA ASP A 291 -13.10 -0.77 -5.26
C ASP A 291 -13.25 -1.13 -6.74
N LYS A 292 -12.13 -1.40 -7.42
CA LYS A 292 -12.08 -1.77 -8.85
C LYS A 292 -12.11 -3.28 -9.07
N HIS A 293 -11.93 -4.08 -8.01
CA HIS A 293 -11.81 -5.54 -8.10
C HIS A 293 -13.09 -6.16 -8.65
N ALA A 294 -14.25 -5.80 -8.08
CA ALA A 294 -15.53 -6.36 -8.48
C ALA A 294 -15.86 -6.07 -9.96
N MET A 295 -15.58 -4.86 -10.44
CA MET A 295 -15.76 -4.50 -11.85
C MET A 295 -14.85 -5.31 -12.76
N MET A 296 -13.57 -5.44 -12.40
CA MET A 296 -12.59 -6.19 -13.16
C MET A 296 -12.94 -7.68 -13.22
N GLU A 297 -13.35 -8.24 -12.08
CA GLU A 297 -13.76 -9.64 -11.96
C GLU A 297 -14.94 -9.94 -12.89
N GLN A 298 -15.98 -9.11 -12.85
CA GLN A 298 -17.13 -9.26 -13.73
C GLN A 298 -16.74 -9.16 -15.21
N ALA A 299 -15.92 -8.17 -15.58
CA ALA A 299 -15.51 -7.98 -16.97
C ALA A 299 -14.68 -9.17 -17.51
N MET A 300 -13.72 -9.65 -16.73
CA MET A 300 -12.90 -10.81 -17.09
C MET A 300 -13.73 -12.10 -17.12
N GLN A 301 -14.67 -12.27 -16.19
CA GLN A 301 -15.59 -13.41 -16.18
C GLN A 301 -16.50 -13.42 -17.41
N ILE A 302 -16.95 -12.26 -17.89
CA ILE A 302 -17.72 -12.15 -19.14
C ILE A 302 -16.85 -12.51 -20.35
N LEU A 303 -15.62 -12.00 -20.39
CA LEU A 303 -14.72 -12.16 -21.53
C LEU A 303 -14.24 -13.61 -21.71
N TYR A 304 -13.81 -14.23 -20.62
CA TYR A 304 -13.25 -15.58 -20.60
C TYR A 304 -14.26 -16.66 -20.23
N GLY A 305 -15.44 -16.29 -19.74
CA GLY A 305 -16.52 -17.21 -19.40
C GLY A 305 -16.16 -18.17 -18.26
N ALA A 306 -16.86 -19.31 -18.22
CA ALA A 306 -16.72 -20.31 -17.16
C ALA A 306 -15.33 -20.98 -17.06
N SER A 307 -14.45 -20.81 -18.05
CA SER A 307 -13.08 -21.31 -17.97
C SER A 307 -12.20 -20.51 -17.01
N LEU A 308 -12.53 -19.25 -16.74
CA LEU A 308 -11.85 -18.42 -15.75
C LEU A 308 -12.36 -18.78 -14.35
N THR A 309 -11.47 -19.21 -13.47
CA THR A 309 -11.81 -19.64 -12.10
C THR A 309 -11.75 -18.50 -11.11
N SER A 310 -10.80 -17.58 -11.28
CA SER A 310 -10.62 -16.41 -10.43
C SER A 310 -9.69 -15.41 -11.10
N ILE A 311 -9.72 -14.16 -10.63
CA ILE A 311 -8.73 -13.15 -11.00
C ILE A 311 -8.04 -12.58 -9.77
N ARG A 312 -6.86 -12.02 -9.99
CA ARG A 312 -6.18 -11.20 -8.98
C ARG A 312 -5.62 -9.95 -9.61
N MET A 313 -5.92 -8.79 -9.02
CA MET A 313 -5.29 -7.55 -9.44
C MET A 313 -3.91 -7.43 -8.80
N LEU A 314 -2.87 -7.39 -9.63
CA LEU A 314 -1.49 -7.19 -9.21
C LEU A 314 -1.12 -5.70 -9.22
N GLN A 315 -1.73 -4.92 -10.12
CA GLN A 315 -1.52 -3.48 -10.27
C GLN A 315 -2.77 -2.85 -10.91
N CYS A 316 -3.19 -1.68 -10.45
CA CYS A 316 -4.38 -0.96 -10.96
C CYS A 316 -4.15 0.54 -11.25
N PHE A 317 -2.90 0.97 -11.38
CA PHE A 317 -2.51 2.35 -11.71
C PHE A 317 -1.61 2.35 -12.95
N ASP A 318 -1.78 3.35 -13.82
CA ASP A 318 -1.15 3.49 -15.15
C ASP A 318 -1.38 2.30 -16.10
N GLU A 319 -0.73 1.18 -15.81
CA GLU A 319 -0.87 -0.12 -16.45
C GLU A 319 -1.50 -1.10 -15.45
N TYR A 320 -2.68 -1.62 -15.79
CA TYR A 320 -3.34 -2.67 -15.04
C TYR A 320 -2.64 -3.99 -15.31
N LYS A 321 -2.32 -4.72 -14.25
CA LYS A 321 -1.78 -6.08 -14.31
C LYS A 321 -2.75 -7.01 -13.61
N VAL A 322 -3.38 -7.89 -14.36
CA VAL A 322 -4.39 -8.81 -13.86
C VAL A 322 -3.90 -10.24 -14.07
N GLU A 323 -3.80 -10.98 -12.97
CA GLU A 323 -3.60 -12.43 -12.98
C GLU A 323 -4.95 -13.10 -13.27
N LEU A 324 -4.96 -13.98 -14.26
CA LEU A 324 -6.09 -14.78 -14.70
C LEU A 324 -5.79 -16.24 -14.37
N ASN A 325 -6.64 -16.84 -13.55
CA ASN A 325 -6.49 -18.24 -13.15
C ASN A 325 -7.50 -19.11 -13.92
N PHE A 326 -7.03 -20.18 -14.53
CA PHE A 326 -7.84 -21.14 -15.27
C PHE A 326 -7.66 -22.56 -14.70
N ALA A 327 -8.75 -23.35 -14.68
CA ALA A 327 -8.72 -24.75 -14.23
C ALA A 327 -7.96 -25.69 -15.18
N SER A 328 -7.90 -25.34 -16.46
CA SER A 328 -7.21 -26.07 -17.53
C SER A 328 -6.59 -25.08 -18.52
N GLU A 329 -5.62 -25.54 -19.29
CA GLU A 329 -4.97 -24.71 -20.33
C GLU A 329 -6.02 -24.13 -21.30
N PRO A 330 -6.19 -22.79 -21.33
CA PRO A 330 -7.17 -22.16 -22.21
C PRO A 330 -6.65 -22.13 -23.66
N PRO A 331 -7.53 -22.27 -24.67
CA PRO A 331 -7.14 -22.11 -26.07
C PRO A 331 -6.51 -20.74 -26.33
N SER A 332 -5.47 -20.68 -27.17
CA SER A 332 -4.78 -19.41 -27.51
C SER A 332 -5.72 -18.34 -28.07
N VAL A 333 -6.75 -18.75 -28.83
CA VAL A 333 -7.80 -17.86 -29.35
C VAL A 333 -8.58 -17.19 -28.22
N LEU A 334 -8.85 -17.92 -27.13
CA LEU A 334 -9.58 -17.40 -25.97
C LEU A 334 -8.74 -16.34 -25.24
N LEU A 335 -7.44 -16.59 -25.04
CA LEU A 335 -6.50 -15.62 -24.47
C LEU A 335 -6.38 -14.35 -25.32
N GLY A 336 -6.55 -14.48 -26.65
CA GLY A 336 -6.52 -13.36 -27.58
C GLY A 336 -7.75 -12.44 -27.52
N LYS A 337 -8.87 -12.83 -26.90
CA LYS A 337 -10.12 -12.07 -26.93
C LYS A 337 -10.02 -10.67 -26.34
N ILE A 338 -9.20 -10.48 -25.32
CA ILE A 338 -8.99 -9.15 -24.72
C ILE A 338 -8.38 -8.15 -25.73
N ARG A 339 -7.78 -8.64 -26.82
CA ARG A 339 -7.18 -7.83 -27.89
C ARG A 339 -8.13 -7.56 -29.06
N THR A 340 -9.18 -8.36 -29.27
CA THR A 340 -10.01 -8.32 -30.49
C THR A 340 -11.03 -7.19 -30.54
N CYS A 341 -11.06 -6.32 -29.52
CA CYS A 341 -11.93 -5.16 -29.37
C CYS A 341 -13.26 -5.20 -30.14
N GLU A 342 -14.25 -5.94 -29.61
CA GLU A 342 -15.56 -6.13 -30.26
C GLU A 342 -16.44 -4.86 -30.23
N HIS A 343 -16.24 -3.99 -29.23
CA HIS A 343 -17.03 -2.77 -29.02
C HIS A 343 -16.11 -1.54 -28.87
N PRO A 344 -15.66 -0.93 -29.98
CA PRO A 344 -14.89 0.31 -29.92
C PRO A 344 -15.75 1.46 -29.38
N ASN A 345 -15.15 2.36 -28.62
CA ASN A 345 -15.79 3.58 -28.11
C ASN A 345 -15.32 4.84 -28.87
N GLU A 346 -16.08 5.93 -28.76
CA GLU A 346 -15.81 7.20 -29.47
C GLU A 346 -14.48 7.87 -29.05
N ASN A 347 -13.96 7.53 -27.87
CA ASN A 347 -12.73 8.09 -27.30
C ASN A 347 -11.47 7.26 -27.65
N GLY A 348 -11.54 6.37 -28.64
CA GLY A 348 -10.39 5.57 -29.08
C GLY A 348 -9.99 4.45 -28.10
N GLY A 349 -10.91 4.02 -27.24
CA GLY A 349 -10.81 2.85 -26.39
C GLY A 349 -11.76 1.73 -26.82
N CYS A 350 -11.76 0.66 -26.04
CA CYS A 350 -12.57 -0.52 -26.22
C CYS A 350 -13.40 -0.81 -24.99
N PHE A 351 -14.71 -0.90 -25.17
CA PHE A 351 -15.65 -1.21 -24.11
C PHE A 351 -15.79 -2.72 -23.91
N PHE A 352 -15.58 -3.16 -22.67
CA PHE A 352 -15.85 -4.50 -22.19
C PHE A 352 -16.92 -4.41 -21.08
N PRO A 353 -18.07 -5.08 -21.24
CA PRO A 353 -19.12 -5.07 -20.21
C PRO A 353 -18.60 -5.56 -18.84
N PRO A 354 -19.12 -5.06 -17.70
CA PRO A 354 -20.18 -4.05 -17.61
C PRO A 354 -19.69 -2.59 -17.73
N ALA A 355 -18.43 -2.27 -17.41
CA ALA A 355 -17.96 -0.88 -17.39
C ALA A 355 -16.43 -0.72 -17.64
N LEU A 356 -15.77 -1.69 -18.27
CA LEU A 356 -14.32 -1.66 -18.45
C LEU A 356 -13.94 -1.04 -19.81
N ASN A 357 -13.30 0.13 -19.81
CA ASN A 357 -12.86 0.82 -21.02
C ASN A 357 -11.34 0.73 -21.20
N ILE A 358 -10.87 -0.22 -22.01
CA ILE A 358 -9.44 -0.45 -22.27
C ILE A 358 -8.96 0.47 -23.40
N VAL A 359 -7.82 1.13 -23.23
CA VAL A 359 -7.20 1.95 -24.30
C VAL A 359 -6.83 1.05 -25.48
N LYS A 360 -7.18 1.45 -26.70
CA LYS A 360 -6.89 0.67 -27.91
C LYS A 360 -5.39 0.37 -28.03
N ASP A 361 -5.07 -0.85 -28.46
CA ASP A 361 -3.70 -1.35 -28.65
C ASP A 361 -2.81 -1.32 -27.39
N SER A 362 -3.38 -1.08 -26.21
CA SER A 362 -2.63 -1.10 -24.94
C SER A 362 -2.46 -2.50 -24.36
N VAL A 363 -3.21 -3.49 -24.87
CA VAL A 363 -3.22 -4.85 -24.36
C VAL A 363 -2.01 -5.63 -24.86
N SER A 364 -1.15 -6.00 -23.93
CA SER A 364 -0.01 -6.89 -24.17
C SER A 364 -0.46 -8.32 -24.50
N GLU A 365 0.45 -9.12 -25.06
CA GLU A 365 0.21 -10.55 -25.25
C GLU A 365 0.01 -11.23 -23.90
N VAL A 366 -1.13 -11.91 -23.73
CA VAL A 366 -1.44 -12.69 -22.53
C VAL A 366 -0.63 -13.97 -22.57
N ARG A 367 0.41 -14.06 -21.73
CA ARG A 367 1.30 -15.21 -21.65
C ARG A 367 1.08 -15.95 -20.33
N GLU A 368 1.32 -17.26 -20.38
CA GLU A 368 1.35 -18.07 -19.16
C GLU A 368 2.54 -17.61 -18.31
N GLU A 369 2.31 -17.45 -17.01
CA GLU A 369 3.34 -17.04 -16.08
C GLU A 369 4.22 -18.24 -15.69
N ASP A 370 5.54 -18.08 -15.78
CA ASP A 370 6.47 -19.04 -15.22
C ASP A 370 6.67 -18.75 -13.73
N LEU A 371 6.05 -19.56 -12.88
CA LEU A 371 6.12 -19.40 -11.42
C LEU A 371 7.54 -19.56 -10.88
N CYS A 372 8.45 -20.22 -11.59
CA CYS A 372 9.85 -20.24 -11.20
C CYS A 372 10.47 -18.85 -11.28
N GLU A 373 10.22 -18.11 -12.36
CA GLU A 373 10.80 -16.79 -12.57
C GLU A 373 10.15 -15.74 -11.66
N THR A 374 8.83 -15.79 -11.49
CA THR A 374 8.09 -14.71 -10.83
C THR A 374 7.93 -14.87 -9.32
N TYR A 375 7.85 -16.11 -8.81
CA TYR A 375 7.55 -16.37 -7.40
C TYR A 375 8.56 -17.26 -6.71
N LEU A 376 8.74 -18.50 -7.19
CA LEU A 376 9.45 -19.54 -6.46
C LEU A 376 10.92 -19.15 -6.27
N THR A 377 11.63 -18.75 -7.34
CA THR A 377 13.07 -18.42 -7.26
C THR A 377 13.34 -17.23 -6.34
N GLY A 378 12.53 -16.16 -6.40
CA GLY A 378 12.69 -15.00 -5.53
C GLY A 378 12.53 -15.35 -4.04
N ASN A 379 11.70 -16.33 -3.72
CA ASN A 379 11.49 -16.80 -2.36
C ASN A 379 12.48 -17.89 -1.91
N LEU A 380 13.33 -18.45 -2.79
CA LEU A 380 14.35 -19.44 -2.41
C LEU A 380 15.55 -18.84 -1.65
N GLY A 381 15.63 -17.51 -1.48
CA GLY A 381 16.78 -16.83 -0.87
C GLY A 381 17.15 -17.34 0.53
N HIS A 382 16.16 -17.71 1.35
CA HIS A 382 16.37 -18.28 2.68
C HIS A 382 17.02 -19.68 2.66
N MET A 383 17.00 -20.37 1.51
CA MET A 383 17.54 -21.72 1.33
C MET A 383 18.96 -21.73 0.75
N LYS A 384 19.69 -20.61 0.81
CA LYS A 384 21.13 -20.50 0.50
C LYS A 384 21.56 -21.13 -0.84
N GLY A 385 20.71 -21.09 -1.86
CA GLY A 385 20.99 -21.65 -3.18
C GLY A 385 20.99 -23.18 -3.25
N LEU A 386 20.30 -23.86 -2.32
CA LEU A 386 20.13 -25.32 -2.32
C LEU A 386 19.33 -25.82 -3.53
N TYR A 387 18.37 -25.02 -4.00
CA TYR A 387 17.44 -25.39 -5.07
C TYR A 387 17.56 -24.50 -6.29
N VAL A 388 17.31 -25.09 -7.46
CA VAL A 388 17.05 -24.43 -8.74
C VAL A 388 15.64 -24.81 -9.19
N CYS A 389 14.80 -23.82 -9.44
CA CYS A 389 13.44 -24.05 -9.93
C CYS A 389 13.43 -24.25 -11.44
N LYS A 390 12.72 -25.26 -11.93
CA LYS A 390 12.45 -25.46 -13.36
C LYS A 390 10.99 -25.82 -13.62
N LYS A 391 10.37 -25.18 -14.62
CA LYS A 391 9.09 -25.59 -15.20
C LYS A 391 9.32 -26.79 -16.13
N ARG A 392 8.46 -27.82 -16.02
CA ARG A 392 8.47 -29.03 -16.85
C ARG A 392 7.44 -28.90 -17.98
N GLU A 393 7.64 -29.66 -19.05
CA GLU A 393 6.76 -29.68 -20.24
C GLU A 393 5.30 -30.04 -19.92
N ASN A 394 5.05 -30.80 -18.85
CA ASN A 394 3.70 -31.16 -18.42
C ASN A 394 3.04 -30.11 -17.49
N GLY A 395 3.59 -28.90 -17.41
CA GLY A 395 3.11 -27.81 -16.57
C GLY A 395 3.42 -27.95 -15.07
N ARG A 396 4.14 -29.01 -14.65
CA ARG A 396 4.61 -29.16 -13.27
C ARG A 396 5.86 -28.30 -13.04
N TYR A 397 6.04 -27.87 -11.80
CA TYR A 397 7.24 -27.17 -11.36
C TYR A 397 8.11 -28.10 -10.54
N ALA A 398 9.43 -27.96 -10.65
CA ALA A 398 10.37 -28.77 -9.89
C ALA A 398 11.43 -27.91 -9.20
N LEU A 399 11.59 -28.08 -7.89
CA LEU A 399 12.76 -27.62 -7.14
C LEU A 399 13.84 -28.71 -7.22
N GLN A 400 14.75 -28.55 -8.17
CA GLN A 400 15.89 -29.43 -8.36
C GLN A 400 17.04 -29.01 -7.47
N CYS A 401 17.89 -29.95 -7.07
CA CYS A 401 19.12 -29.63 -6.36
C CYS A 401 20.03 -28.77 -7.25
N SER A 402 20.66 -27.75 -6.66
CA SER A 402 21.72 -27.00 -7.35
C SER A 402 22.96 -27.87 -7.55
N GLU A 403 23.89 -27.44 -8.41
CA GLU A 403 25.03 -28.25 -8.87
C GLU A 403 25.91 -28.82 -7.74
N LYS A 404 25.92 -28.18 -6.57
CA LYS A 404 26.67 -28.64 -5.38
C LYS A 404 26.02 -29.82 -4.66
N TYR A 405 24.78 -30.15 -5.00
CA TYR A 405 23.97 -31.10 -4.27
C TYR A 405 23.41 -32.18 -5.20
N LYS A 406 23.34 -33.41 -4.68
CA LYS A 406 22.71 -34.53 -5.37
C LYS A 406 21.30 -34.75 -4.86
N SER A 407 20.36 -34.99 -5.78
CA SER A 407 19.03 -35.48 -5.41
C SER A 407 19.10 -36.94 -4.98
N MET A 408 18.67 -37.23 -3.74
CA MET A 408 18.53 -38.60 -3.24
C MET A 408 17.16 -39.20 -3.60
N SER A 409 16.13 -38.38 -3.46
CA SER A 409 14.74 -38.71 -3.78
C SER A 409 13.98 -37.41 -4.04
N TYR A 410 12.69 -37.50 -4.32
CA TYR A 410 11.79 -36.36 -4.42
C TYR A 410 10.42 -36.71 -3.86
N PHE A 411 9.65 -35.70 -3.51
CA PHE A 411 8.24 -35.82 -3.17
C PHE A 411 7.43 -34.74 -3.88
N SER A 412 6.12 -34.95 -4.02
CA SER A 412 5.24 -34.06 -4.76
C SER A 412 4.22 -33.39 -3.84
N GLN A 413 4.04 -32.08 -4.03
CA GLN A 413 3.05 -31.25 -3.35
C GLN A 413 2.17 -30.58 -4.41
N GLY A 414 1.17 -31.33 -4.88
CA GLY A 414 0.35 -30.93 -6.02
C GLY A 414 1.15 -30.93 -7.32
N MET A 415 1.23 -29.77 -7.97
CA MET A 415 2.00 -29.55 -9.20
C MET A 415 3.48 -29.23 -8.97
N LEU A 416 3.93 -29.17 -7.70
CA LEU A 416 5.32 -28.89 -7.34
C LEU A 416 6.04 -30.18 -6.90
N ASP A 417 7.13 -30.52 -7.56
CA ASP A 417 8.02 -31.61 -7.20
C ASP A 417 9.25 -31.05 -6.47
N ILE A 418 9.56 -31.55 -5.27
CA ILE A 418 10.66 -31.06 -4.43
C ILE A 418 11.68 -32.18 -4.25
N SER A 419 12.91 -31.94 -4.70
CA SER A 419 14.03 -32.85 -4.49
C SER A 419 14.52 -32.83 -3.05
N ILE A 420 14.88 -33.98 -2.50
CA ILE A 420 15.65 -34.06 -1.25
C ILE A 420 17.13 -34.02 -1.63
N CYS A 421 17.80 -32.94 -1.25
CA CYS A 421 19.18 -32.64 -1.63
C CYS A 421 20.18 -32.99 -0.52
N THR A 422 21.27 -33.64 -0.90
CA THR A 422 22.43 -33.90 -0.02
C THR A 422 23.69 -33.32 -0.64
N GLU A 423 24.64 -32.88 0.18
CA GLU A 423 25.91 -32.34 -0.32
C GLU A 423 26.65 -33.40 -1.12
N GLN A 424 27.10 -33.02 -2.32
CA GLN A 424 27.93 -33.88 -3.15
C GLN A 424 29.36 -33.34 -3.17
N LYS A 425 30.33 -34.21 -2.84
CA LYS A 425 31.75 -33.90 -3.01
C LYS A 425 32.01 -33.53 -4.47
N CYS A 426 32.67 -32.40 -4.68
CA CYS A 426 32.92 -31.83 -6.00
C CYS A 426 33.65 -32.79 -6.94
N GLU A 427 34.53 -33.61 -6.37
CA GLU A 427 35.31 -34.64 -7.08
C GLU A 427 34.42 -35.74 -7.70
N LEU A 428 33.17 -35.89 -7.26
CA LEU A 428 32.25 -36.92 -7.76
C LEU A 428 31.48 -36.50 -9.02
N TYR A 429 31.31 -35.20 -9.28
CA TYR A 429 30.61 -34.70 -10.48
C TYR A 429 31.51 -33.88 -11.40
N CYS A 430 32.59 -33.30 -10.87
CA CYS A 430 33.63 -32.64 -11.66
C CYS A 430 34.62 -33.68 -12.18
N THR A 431 34.20 -34.42 -13.20
CA THR A 431 34.98 -35.52 -13.78
C THR A 431 35.46 -35.17 -15.18
N GLY A 432 36.70 -35.54 -15.50
CA GLY A 432 37.32 -35.31 -16.81
C GLY A 432 38.59 -34.42 -16.73
N PRO A 433 39.49 -34.52 -17.72
CA PRO A 433 40.75 -33.77 -17.73
C PRO A 433 40.60 -32.28 -18.05
N GLU A 434 39.44 -31.88 -18.58
CA GLU A 434 39.14 -30.51 -19.03
C GLU A 434 38.58 -29.63 -17.90
N ARG A 435 38.18 -30.24 -16.79
CA ARG A 435 37.59 -29.57 -15.63
C ARG A 435 38.36 -29.91 -14.35
N GLN A 436 38.32 -29.02 -13.39
CA GLN A 436 38.94 -29.18 -12.08
C GLN A 436 38.06 -28.57 -10.99
N CYS A 437 38.15 -29.12 -9.78
CA CYS A 437 37.47 -28.54 -8.64
C CYS A 437 38.33 -27.47 -7.98
N VAL A 438 37.83 -26.24 -7.91
CA VAL A 438 38.45 -25.13 -7.18
C VAL A 438 37.42 -24.56 -6.22
N GLU A 439 37.72 -24.61 -4.92
CA GLU A 439 36.83 -24.11 -3.84
C GLU A 439 35.38 -24.65 -3.91
N GLY A 440 35.23 -25.93 -4.26
CA GLY A 440 33.90 -26.57 -4.34
C GLY A 440 33.06 -26.15 -5.55
N LYS A 441 33.66 -25.51 -6.55
CA LYS A 441 33.08 -25.25 -7.87
C LYS A 441 33.82 -26.04 -8.94
N CYS A 442 33.07 -26.61 -9.88
CA CYS A 442 33.67 -27.26 -11.04
C CYS A 442 33.94 -26.21 -12.13
N VAL A 443 35.21 -25.90 -12.36
CA VAL A 443 35.66 -24.90 -13.34
C VAL A 443 36.51 -25.56 -14.41
N CYS A 444 36.77 -24.87 -15.52
CA CYS A 444 37.71 -25.38 -16.51
C CYS A 444 39.12 -25.56 -15.89
N HIS A 445 39.78 -26.65 -16.27
CA HIS A 445 41.17 -26.92 -15.91
C HIS A 445 42.05 -25.77 -16.41
N VAL A 446 43.20 -25.50 -15.77
CA VAL A 446 44.04 -24.31 -16.04
C VAL A 446 44.49 -24.16 -17.50
N ASN A 447 44.37 -25.24 -18.29
CA ASN A 447 44.77 -25.36 -19.70
C ASN A 447 43.59 -25.14 -20.67
N TYR A 448 42.40 -24.90 -20.14
CA TYR A 448 41.15 -24.75 -20.85
C TYR A 448 40.49 -23.43 -20.43
N PHE A 449 39.73 -22.84 -21.34
CA PHE A 449 38.87 -21.72 -21.05
C PHE A 449 37.43 -22.06 -21.45
N GLU A 450 36.49 -21.33 -20.88
CA GLU A 450 35.08 -21.47 -21.19
C GLU A 450 34.73 -20.65 -22.45
N ASP A 451 34.19 -21.31 -23.48
CA ASP A 451 33.68 -20.64 -24.68
C ASP A 451 32.33 -19.93 -24.43
N ALA A 452 31.72 -19.38 -25.48
CA ALA A 452 30.48 -18.63 -25.34
C ALA A 452 29.29 -19.54 -24.95
N GLU A 453 29.45 -20.84 -25.13
CA GLU A 453 28.46 -21.89 -24.89
C GLU A 453 28.69 -22.64 -23.56
N GLY A 454 29.70 -22.25 -22.77
CA GLY A 454 29.98 -22.86 -21.46
C GLY A 454 30.81 -24.15 -21.52
N VAL A 455 31.44 -24.43 -22.66
CA VAL A 455 32.25 -25.63 -22.89
C VAL A 455 33.73 -25.32 -22.63
N CYS A 456 34.43 -26.22 -21.93
CA CYS A 456 35.85 -26.08 -21.67
C CYS A 456 36.65 -26.48 -22.90
N VAL A 457 37.23 -25.50 -23.58
CA VAL A 457 38.02 -25.71 -24.80
C VAL A 457 39.50 -25.35 -24.56
N PRO A 458 40.45 -26.06 -25.20
CA PRO A 458 41.87 -25.75 -25.05
C PRO A 458 42.17 -24.32 -25.49
N HIS A 459 43.02 -23.59 -24.75
CA HIS A 459 43.43 -22.23 -25.10
C HIS A 459 43.97 -22.07 -26.53
N CYS A 460 44.64 -23.09 -27.06
CA CYS A 460 45.17 -23.08 -28.42
C CYS A 460 44.09 -23.03 -29.52
N SER A 461 42.83 -23.35 -29.21
CA SER A 461 41.72 -23.26 -30.16
C SER A 461 41.47 -21.83 -30.65
N ARG A 462 41.81 -20.82 -29.85
CA ARG A 462 41.72 -19.39 -30.25
C ARG A 462 42.89 -18.91 -31.08
N LYS A 463 43.86 -19.78 -31.40
CA LYS A 463 45.11 -19.43 -32.11
C LYS A 463 45.77 -18.17 -31.53
N PRO A 464 46.13 -18.17 -30.23
CA PRO A 464 46.66 -16.99 -29.55
C PRO A 464 48.04 -16.56 -30.10
N CYS A 465 48.82 -17.50 -30.64
CA CYS A 465 50.14 -17.23 -31.19
C CYS A 465 50.07 -16.46 -32.51
N LYS A 466 50.87 -15.41 -32.63
CA LYS A 466 51.00 -14.52 -33.79
C LYS A 466 52.21 -14.90 -34.64
N ASN A 467 52.31 -14.29 -35.82
CA ASN A 467 53.48 -14.36 -36.70
C ASN A 467 53.96 -15.78 -37.04
N GLY A 468 53.03 -16.74 -37.13
CA GLY A 468 53.35 -18.15 -37.44
C GLY A 468 53.84 -18.96 -36.24
N GLY A 469 53.68 -18.47 -35.01
CA GLY A 469 53.95 -19.23 -33.78
C GLY A 469 53.07 -20.46 -33.65
N THR A 470 53.68 -21.55 -33.15
CA THR A 470 52.97 -22.80 -32.85
C THR A 470 52.46 -22.75 -31.41
N CYS A 471 51.16 -22.98 -31.22
CA CYS A 471 50.56 -23.00 -29.89
C CYS A 471 50.65 -24.39 -29.27
N GLU A 472 51.13 -24.44 -28.03
CA GLU A 472 51.24 -25.67 -27.25
C GLU A 472 50.55 -25.50 -25.89
N THR A 473 49.90 -26.55 -25.42
CA THR A 473 49.22 -26.54 -24.12
C THR A 473 50.26 -26.55 -23.00
N GLY A 474 50.21 -25.58 -22.10
CA GLY A 474 51.14 -25.51 -20.98
C GLY A 474 50.87 -26.60 -19.93
N VAL A 475 51.90 -27.01 -19.20
CA VAL A 475 51.76 -27.96 -18.07
C VAL A 475 51.37 -27.22 -16.77
N ARG A 476 51.75 -25.94 -16.65
CA ARG A 476 51.49 -25.06 -15.48
C ARG A 476 50.93 -23.69 -15.86
N THR A 477 50.73 -23.44 -17.15
CA THR A 477 50.23 -22.18 -17.71
C THR A 477 49.13 -22.49 -18.72
N SER A 478 48.24 -21.53 -18.97
CA SER A 478 47.10 -21.69 -19.87
C SER A 478 47.48 -22.15 -21.29
N PHE A 479 48.55 -21.58 -21.84
CA PHE A 479 49.19 -21.99 -23.08
C PHE A 479 50.63 -21.44 -23.11
N TYR A 480 51.43 -21.87 -24.08
CA TYR A 480 52.63 -21.15 -24.49
C TYR A 480 52.78 -21.18 -26.02
N CYS A 481 53.48 -20.19 -26.54
CA CYS A 481 53.75 -20.07 -27.97
C CYS A 481 55.21 -20.39 -28.27
N SER A 482 55.45 -21.36 -29.15
CA SER A 482 56.75 -21.61 -29.74
C SER A 482 56.93 -20.67 -30.93
N CYS A 483 57.79 -19.65 -30.74
CA CYS A 483 57.96 -18.58 -31.72
C CYS A 483 58.93 -18.98 -32.84
N PRO A 484 58.61 -18.67 -34.10
CA PRO A 484 59.54 -18.87 -35.20
C PRO A 484 60.72 -17.91 -35.09
N PRO A 485 61.81 -18.17 -35.84
CA PRO A 485 62.95 -17.26 -35.90
C PRO A 485 62.51 -15.81 -36.14
N TYR A 486 63.18 -14.88 -35.47
CA TYR A 486 62.95 -13.43 -35.54
C TYR A 486 61.71 -12.89 -34.79
N PHE A 487 60.96 -13.71 -34.04
CA PHE A 487 59.87 -13.26 -33.16
C PHE A 487 60.03 -13.76 -31.72
N THR A 488 59.47 -13.03 -30.75
CA THR A 488 59.50 -13.30 -29.31
C THR A 488 58.27 -12.70 -28.61
N GLY A 489 58.15 -12.88 -27.30
CA GLY A 489 57.01 -12.46 -26.49
C GLY A 489 56.02 -13.62 -26.21
N PRO A 490 55.09 -13.45 -25.24
CA PRO A 490 54.17 -14.50 -24.82
C PRO A 490 53.28 -15.06 -25.94
N THR A 491 53.00 -14.25 -26.96
CA THR A 491 52.21 -14.63 -28.13
C THR A 491 52.98 -14.49 -29.45
N CYS A 492 54.32 -14.39 -29.40
CA CYS A 492 55.17 -14.12 -30.57
C CYS A 492 54.86 -12.80 -31.29
N GLU A 493 54.34 -11.82 -30.56
CA GLU A 493 53.92 -10.52 -31.07
C GLU A 493 55.08 -9.55 -31.28
N VAL A 494 56.24 -9.80 -30.66
CA VAL A 494 57.38 -8.88 -30.66
C VAL A 494 58.43 -9.36 -31.67
N PRO A 495 58.84 -8.53 -32.65
CA PRO A 495 59.99 -8.83 -33.49
C PRO A 495 61.29 -8.84 -32.65
N PHE A 496 62.20 -9.78 -32.91
CA PHE A 496 63.45 -9.94 -32.16
C PHE A 496 64.32 -8.67 -32.16
N GLN A 497 64.30 -7.90 -33.26
CA GLN A 497 65.02 -6.62 -33.35
C GLN A 497 64.47 -5.58 -32.37
N ALA A 498 63.14 -5.47 -32.24
CA ALA A 498 62.50 -4.57 -31.29
C ALA A 498 62.78 -4.98 -29.83
N TYR A 499 62.82 -6.28 -29.55
CA TYR A 499 63.20 -6.81 -28.24
C TYR A 499 64.67 -6.53 -27.90
N ALA A 500 65.58 -6.75 -28.85
CA ALA A 500 67.01 -6.49 -28.68
C ALA A 500 67.30 -4.98 -28.46
N ASP A 501 66.61 -4.10 -29.18
CA ASP A 501 66.74 -2.65 -29.00
C ASP A 501 66.17 -2.17 -27.66
N ALA A 502 65.06 -2.75 -27.20
CA ALA A 502 64.52 -2.50 -25.87
C ALA A 502 65.47 -2.98 -24.76
N GLN A 503 66.10 -4.15 -24.93
CA GLN A 503 67.01 -4.71 -23.94
C GLN A 503 68.31 -3.89 -23.83
N LYS A 504 68.82 -3.33 -24.94
CA LYS A 504 69.94 -2.37 -24.91
C LYS A 504 69.60 -1.11 -24.12
N LYS A 505 68.38 -0.58 -24.28
CA LYS A 505 67.91 0.58 -23.50
C LYS A 505 67.81 0.25 -22.00
N LEU A 506 67.36 -0.95 -21.64
CA LEU A 506 67.30 -1.38 -20.23
C LEU A 506 68.69 -1.52 -19.59
N SER A 507 69.67 -2.06 -20.32
CA SER A 507 71.06 -2.14 -19.83
C SER A 507 71.68 -0.76 -19.61
N ALA A 508 71.40 0.21 -20.48
CA ALA A 508 71.89 1.58 -20.33
C ALA A 508 71.31 2.27 -19.08
N VAL A 509 70.02 2.08 -18.81
CA VAL A 509 69.35 2.62 -17.62
C VAL A 509 69.92 2.00 -16.34
N GLY A 510 70.18 0.69 -16.34
CA GLY A 510 70.79 0.00 -15.19
C GLY A 510 72.21 0.51 -14.86
N VAL A 511 73.04 0.74 -15.88
CA VAL A 511 74.39 1.31 -15.69
C VAL A 511 74.29 2.72 -15.11
N VAL A 512 73.44 3.59 -15.67
CA VAL A 512 73.26 4.96 -15.17
C VAL A 512 72.77 4.98 -13.71
N LEU A 513 71.78 4.16 -13.37
CA LEU A 513 71.30 4.02 -11.98
C LEU A 513 72.39 3.54 -11.04
N SER A 514 73.20 2.56 -11.44
CA SER A 514 74.29 2.04 -10.61
C SER A 514 75.36 3.09 -10.31
N VAL A 515 75.71 3.93 -11.30
CA VAL A 515 76.66 5.04 -11.13
C VAL A 515 76.08 6.13 -10.22
N LEU A 516 74.81 6.48 -10.38
CA LEU A 516 74.12 7.44 -9.52
C LEU A 516 74.06 6.96 -8.06
N ILE A 517 73.71 5.68 -7.84
CA ILE A 517 73.67 5.08 -6.49
C ILE A 517 75.07 5.12 -5.85
N MET A 518 76.12 4.76 -6.60
CA MET A 518 77.50 4.85 -6.10
C MET A 518 77.91 6.27 -5.72
N PHE A 519 77.49 7.27 -6.51
CA PHE A 519 77.76 8.67 -6.21
C PHE A 519 77.01 9.15 -4.96
N CYS A 520 75.73 8.76 -4.81
CA CYS A 520 74.92 9.05 -3.62
C CYS A 520 75.49 8.42 -2.35
N VAL A 521 75.93 7.16 -2.40
CA VAL A 521 76.56 6.46 -1.28
C VAL A 521 77.89 7.13 -0.91
N GLY A 522 78.69 7.51 -1.92
CA GLY A 522 79.93 8.27 -1.70
C GLY A 522 79.68 9.61 -1.02
N ALA A 523 78.69 10.38 -1.49
CA ALA A 523 78.30 11.65 -0.87
C ALA A 523 77.80 11.47 0.57
N ALA A 524 76.96 10.45 0.83
CA ALA A 524 76.47 10.12 2.16
C ALA A 524 77.62 9.76 3.11
N ALA A 525 78.59 8.96 2.66
CA ALA A 525 79.77 8.61 3.46
C ALA A 525 80.61 9.85 3.82
N VAL A 526 80.77 10.81 2.89
CA VAL A 526 81.45 12.09 3.16
C VAL A 526 80.69 12.91 4.19
N VAL A 527 79.36 13.01 4.07
CA VAL A 527 78.51 13.72 5.04
C VAL A 527 78.59 13.07 6.42
N ILE A 528 78.46 11.75 6.50
CA ILE A 528 78.59 10.99 7.76
C ILE A 528 79.97 11.21 8.37
N ARG A 529 81.05 11.20 7.56
CA ARG A 529 82.41 11.45 8.05
C ARG A 529 82.57 12.89 8.54
N ARG A 530 81.98 13.89 7.87
CA ARG A 530 81.95 15.28 8.34
C ARG A 530 81.17 15.43 9.64
N ILE A 531 80.01 14.78 9.77
CA ILE A 531 79.20 14.79 11.01
C ILE A 531 79.98 14.12 12.15
N LYS A 532 80.60 12.95 11.92
CA LYS A 532 81.40 12.25 12.92
C LYS A 532 82.60 13.08 13.37
N ASN A 533 83.27 13.76 12.45
CA ASN A 533 84.37 14.67 12.78
C ASN A 533 83.88 15.91 13.54
N ARG A 534 82.72 16.47 13.19
CA ARG A 534 82.10 17.59 13.92
C ARG A 534 81.66 17.19 15.33
N ASN A 535 81.13 15.98 15.50
CA ASN A 535 80.72 15.45 16.80
C ASN A 535 81.93 15.17 17.71
N ARG A 536 83.04 14.64 17.17
CA ARG A 536 84.30 14.52 17.93
C ARG A 536 84.83 15.87 18.39
N ALA A 537 84.75 16.90 17.54
CA ALA A 537 85.13 18.26 17.93
C ALA A 537 84.19 18.89 18.98
N TYR A 538 83.00 18.31 19.20
CA TYR A 538 82.03 18.74 20.22
C TYR A 538 82.18 17.98 21.55
N GLU A 539 82.82 16.80 21.56
CA GLU A 539 83.11 16.02 22.78
C GLU A 539 84.43 16.46 23.45
N ASP A 540 85.31 17.18 22.72
CA ASP A 540 86.56 17.75 23.24
C ASP A 540 86.40 19.20 23.80
N LEU A 541 85.16 19.68 23.93
CA LEU A 541 84.76 21.03 24.39
C LEU A 541 83.81 20.92 25.57
#